data_AF-A0A1R0KZ04-F1
#
_entry.id   AF-A0A1R0KZ04-F1
#
_cell.length_a   1.000
_cell.length_b   1.000
_cell.length_c   1.000
_cell.angle_alpha   90.00
_cell.angle_beta   90.00
_cell.angle_gamma   90.00
#
_symmetry.space_group_name_H-M   'P 1'
#
loop_
_entity.id
_entity.type
_entity.pdbx_description
1 polymer ?
#
loop_
_entity_poly.entity_id
_entity_poly.type
_entity_poly.pdbx_seq_one_letter_code
_entity_poly.pdbx_strand_id
1 'polypeptide(L)'
;MYTPSTRSFPVSLNPGDPVREAALQAATARLDEFFGDRVRVEVERLDRIGPWVFLQGTMRTTDSGRPYYAGTVYEARRADGVMSDVYVALLKKADETGADNDARSWRLSDYAVGPTDVAWLTWPDEHEAPRALFGF
;
A
#
# COMPACT_ATOMS: atom_id res chain seq x y z
N MET A 1 -11.16 -17.95 30.03
CA MET A 1 -10.12 -17.73 28.99
C MET A 1 -10.65 -16.68 28.04
N TYR A 2 -10.06 -15.50 28.00
CA TYR A 2 -10.41 -14.47 27.02
C TYR A 2 -9.65 -14.79 25.74
N THR A 3 -10.32 -15.33 24.73
CA THR A 3 -9.81 -15.30 23.36
C THR A 3 -9.74 -13.83 22.96
N PRO A 4 -8.57 -13.26 22.63
CA PRO A 4 -8.53 -11.92 22.05
C PRO A 4 -9.31 -12.03 20.74
N SER A 5 -10.42 -11.30 20.64
CA SER A 5 -11.23 -11.24 19.43
C SER A 5 -10.32 -10.86 18.27
N THR A 6 -9.97 -11.83 17.43
CA THR A 6 -9.37 -11.57 16.14
C THR A 6 -10.36 -10.65 15.43
N ARG A 7 -10.03 -9.37 15.29
CA ARG A 7 -10.89 -8.43 14.57
C ARG A 7 -11.01 -8.95 13.15
N SER A 8 -12.17 -9.52 12.81
CA SER A 8 -12.44 -10.08 11.49
C SER A 8 -12.84 -9.02 10.45
N PHE A 9 -12.85 -7.74 10.85
CA PHE A 9 -13.32 -6.63 10.03
C PHE A 9 -12.19 -5.63 9.79
N PRO A 10 -12.08 -5.08 8.57
CA PRO A 10 -11.16 -3.99 8.27
C PRO A 10 -11.47 -2.78 9.12
N VAL A 11 -10.41 -2.20 9.68
CA VAL A 11 -10.45 -0.91 10.36
C VAL A 11 -9.80 0.10 9.44
N SER A 12 -10.59 1.03 8.92
CA SER A 12 -10.07 2.15 8.12
C SER A 12 -9.27 3.09 9.03
N LEU A 13 -8.05 3.40 8.62
CA LEU A 13 -7.18 4.33 9.33
C LEU A 13 -7.39 5.73 8.76
N ASN A 14 -7.78 6.68 9.61
CA ASN A 14 -8.19 8.00 9.16
C ASN A 14 -6.99 8.94 8.99
N PRO A 15 -7.12 10.00 8.18
CA PRO A 15 -6.11 11.05 8.12
C PRO A 15 -5.83 11.61 9.53
N GLY A 16 -4.55 11.65 9.92
CA GLY A 16 -4.12 12.07 11.26
C GLY A 16 -3.89 10.93 12.25
N ASP A 17 -4.25 9.69 11.92
CA ASP A 17 -3.84 8.53 12.71
C ASP A 17 -2.31 8.29 12.55
N PRO A 18 -1.54 8.22 13.64
CA PRO A 18 -0.09 8.02 13.54
C PRO A 18 0.27 6.65 12.95
N VAL A 19 -0.64 5.67 13.07
CA VAL A 19 -0.52 4.35 12.41
C VAL A 19 -0.66 4.44 10.90
N ARG A 20 -1.59 5.29 10.42
CA ARG A 20 -1.76 5.56 8.99
C ARG A 20 -0.48 6.15 8.42
N GLU A 21 0.07 7.17 9.07
CA GLU A 21 1.29 7.84 8.62
C GLU A 21 2.47 6.89 8.59
N ALA A 22 2.64 6.07 9.63
CA ALA A 22 3.69 5.06 9.68
C ALA A 22 3.58 4.01 8.56
N ALA A 23 2.38 3.47 8.34
CA ALA A 23 2.14 2.49 7.29
C ALA A 23 2.29 3.11 5.89
N LEU A 24 1.79 4.33 5.69
CA LEU A 24 1.94 5.07 4.44
C LEU A 24 3.42 5.32 4.14
N GLN A 25 4.19 5.79 5.11
CA GLN A 25 5.62 6.04 4.95
C GLN A 25 6.38 4.75 4.58
N ALA A 26 6.06 3.62 5.23
CA ALA A 26 6.66 2.33 4.88
C ALA A 26 6.27 1.87 3.47
N ALA A 27 5.03 2.16 3.03
CA ALA A 27 4.54 1.80 1.71
C ALA A 27 5.15 2.67 0.60
N THR A 28 5.35 3.96 0.86
CA THR A 28 5.87 4.91 -0.13
C THR A 28 7.39 4.96 -0.17
N ALA A 29 8.09 4.42 0.83
CA ALA A 29 9.55 4.35 0.83
C ALA A 29 10.12 3.73 -0.46
N ARG A 30 9.49 2.65 -0.95
CA ARG A 30 9.90 1.99 -2.20
C ARG A 30 9.61 2.84 -3.44
N LEU A 31 8.53 3.61 -3.43
CA LEU A 31 8.20 4.56 -4.50
C LEU A 31 9.22 5.71 -4.56
N ASP A 32 9.62 6.21 -3.41
CA ASP A 32 10.61 7.29 -3.31
C ASP A 32 11.95 6.87 -3.92
N GLU A 33 12.38 5.61 -3.73
CA GLU A 33 13.59 5.08 -4.38
C GLU A 33 13.51 5.10 -5.91
N PHE A 34 12.31 4.96 -6.50
CA PHE A 34 12.13 4.97 -7.96
C PHE A 34 11.88 6.35 -8.54
N PHE A 35 11.13 7.20 -7.83
CA PHE A 35 10.63 8.48 -8.36
C PHE A 35 11.25 9.72 -7.70
N GLY A 36 11.97 9.58 -6.59
CA GLY A 36 12.72 10.63 -5.89
C GLY A 36 11.84 11.84 -5.50
N ASP A 37 10.86 11.63 -4.62
CA ASP A 37 9.85 12.58 -4.12
C ASP A 37 8.92 13.22 -5.17
N ARG A 38 9.13 12.96 -6.47
CA ARG A 38 8.32 13.56 -7.54
C ARG A 38 6.89 13.04 -7.61
N VAL A 39 6.61 11.92 -6.94
CA VAL A 39 5.32 11.24 -6.96
C VAL A 39 4.78 11.15 -5.54
N ARG A 40 3.55 11.60 -5.36
CA ARG A 40 2.77 11.49 -4.12
C ARG A 40 1.65 10.50 -4.32
N VAL A 41 1.38 9.69 -3.31
CA VAL A 41 0.23 8.78 -3.31
C VAL A 41 -0.93 9.48 -2.61
N GLU A 42 -1.97 9.81 -3.38
CA GLU A 42 -3.26 10.23 -2.86
C GLU A 42 -3.98 8.99 -2.35
N VAL A 43 -3.95 8.80 -1.03
CA VAL A 43 -4.54 7.63 -0.37
C VAL A 43 -6.06 7.68 -0.50
N GLU A 44 -6.62 6.72 -1.23
CA GLU A 44 -8.07 6.55 -1.39
C GLU A 44 -8.63 5.57 -0.36
N ARG A 45 -7.86 4.53 -0.04
CA ARG A 45 -8.22 3.52 0.94
C ARG A 45 -6.98 3.07 1.70
N LEU A 46 -7.10 3.05 3.03
CA LEU A 46 -6.07 2.47 3.90
C LEU A 46 -6.75 1.75 5.06
N ASP A 47 -6.80 0.43 4.94
CA ASP A 47 -7.48 -0.44 5.88
C ASP A 47 -6.49 -1.35 6.60
N ARG A 48 -6.81 -1.71 7.84
CA ARG A 48 -6.00 -2.62 8.66
C ARG A 48 -6.84 -3.78 9.17
N ILE A 49 -6.27 -4.99 9.12
CA ILE A 49 -6.80 -6.18 9.80
C ILE A 49 -5.63 -6.89 10.50
N GLY A 50 -5.65 -6.86 11.84
CA GLY A 50 -4.60 -7.48 12.65
C GLY A 50 -3.21 -6.91 12.32
N PRO A 51 -2.24 -7.74 11.88
CA PRO A 51 -0.91 -7.31 11.49
C PRO A 51 -0.84 -6.81 10.03
N TRP A 52 -1.93 -6.83 9.28
CA TRP A 52 -1.93 -6.46 7.86
C TRP A 52 -2.51 -5.07 7.64
N VAL A 53 -1.90 -4.31 6.74
CA VAL A 53 -2.40 -3.03 6.23
C VAL A 53 -2.43 -3.09 4.72
N PHE A 54 -3.57 -2.71 4.14
CA PHE A 54 -3.74 -2.54 2.71
C PHE A 54 -3.86 -1.06 2.39
N LEU A 55 -2.97 -0.58 1.52
CA LEU A 55 -3.00 0.76 0.97
C LEU A 55 -3.41 0.68 -0.50
N GLN A 56 -4.36 1.51 -0.87
CA GLN A 56 -4.70 1.82 -2.25
C GLN A 56 -4.80 3.34 -2.40
N GLY A 57 -4.19 3.87 -3.44
CA GLY A 57 -4.29 5.28 -3.77
C GLY A 57 -3.87 5.57 -5.19
N THR A 58 -4.05 6.81 -5.61
CA THR A 58 -3.64 7.27 -6.94
C THR A 58 -2.33 8.05 -6.84
N MET A 59 -1.35 7.71 -7.66
CA MET A 59 -0.10 8.43 -7.80
C MET A 59 -0.31 9.74 -8.57
N ARG A 60 0.10 10.85 -7.97
CA ARG A 60 0.07 12.19 -8.54
C ARG A 60 1.47 12.78 -8.52
N THR A 61 1.87 13.45 -9.60
CA THR A 61 3.11 14.24 -9.56
C THR A 61 2.87 15.55 -8.80
N THR A 62 3.96 16.19 -8.37
CA THR A 62 3.97 17.58 -7.87
C THR A 62 3.24 18.57 -8.79
N ASP A 63 3.14 18.30 -10.09
CA ASP A 63 2.44 19.14 -11.08
C ASP A 63 0.98 18.69 -11.30
N SER A 64 0.44 17.82 -10.44
CA SER A 64 -0.89 17.19 -10.59
C SER A 64 -1.10 16.32 -11.85
N GLY A 65 -0.07 16.14 -12.67
CA GLY A 65 -0.10 15.30 -13.87
C GLY A 65 0.01 13.79 -13.59
N ARG A 66 0.07 13.00 -14.66
CA ARG A 66 0.40 11.56 -14.59
C ARG A 66 1.86 11.35 -14.19
N PRO A 67 2.20 10.32 -13.40
CA PRO A 67 3.58 10.03 -13.04
C PRO A 67 4.46 9.89 -14.28
N TYR A 68 5.65 10.48 -14.23
CA TYR A 68 6.62 10.31 -15.30
C TYR A 68 7.40 9.02 -15.06
N TYR A 69 7.04 7.98 -15.81
CA TYR A 69 7.66 6.66 -15.70
C TYR A 69 8.96 6.51 -16.48
N ALA A 70 9.40 7.54 -17.20
CA ALA A 70 10.60 7.42 -18.04
C ALA A 70 11.86 7.26 -17.19
N GLY A 71 12.74 6.34 -17.60
CA GLY A 71 13.91 5.91 -16.85
C GLY A 71 13.62 4.93 -15.70
N THR A 72 12.36 4.55 -15.46
CA THR A 72 12.00 3.50 -14.49
C THR A 72 11.79 2.15 -15.18
N VAL A 73 11.80 1.06 -14.41
CA VAL A 73 11.45 -0.30 -14.91
C VAL A 73 10.03 -0.39 -15.50
N TYR A 74 9.20 0.63 -15.27
CA TYR A 74 7.82 0.71 -15.76
C TYR A 74 7.68 1.48 -17.09
N GLU A 75 8.76 2.08 -17.61
CA GLU A 75 8.73 2.87 -18.85
C GLU A 75 8.16 2.08 -20.02
N ALA A 76 8.62 0.84 -20.22
CA ALA A 76 8.15 -0.04 -21.28
C ALA A 76 6.65 -0.33 -21.15
N ARG A 77 6.18 -0.68 -19.95
CA ARG A 77 4.76 -0.98 -19.69
C ARG A 77 3.84 0.22 -19.89
N ARG A 78 4.34 1.43 -19.61
CA ARG A 78 3.62 2.67 -19.87
C ARG A 78 3.54 2.97 -21.37
N ALA A 79 4.58 2.66 -22.14
CA ALA A 79 4.58 2.88 -23.58
C ALA A 79 3.45 2.10 -24.30
N ASP A 80 3.09 0.93 -23.78
CA ASP A 80 1.94 0.14 -24.24
C ASP A 80 0.56 0.75 -23.87
N GLY A 81 0.52 1.84 -23.09
CA GLY A 81 -0.70 2.59 -22.76
C GLY A 81 -1.64 1.91 -21.76
N VAL A 82 -1.26 0.76 -21.20
CA VAL A 82 -2.12 -0.05 -20.33
C VAL A 82 -1.99 0.32 -18.85
N MET A 83 -1.02 1.18 -18.50
CA MET A 83 -0.67 1.46 -17.10
C MET A 83 -1.62 2.49 -16.46
N SER A 84 -2.22 2.11 -15.33
CA SER A 84 -3.03 3.02 -14.50
C SER A 84 -2.14 3.97 -13.68
N ASP A 85 -2.73 5.03 -13.14
CA ASP A 85 -2.04 5.90 -12.17
C ASP A 85 -2.20 5.39 -10.72
N VAL A 86 -2.72 4.17 -10.53
CA VAL A 86 -3.03 3.59 -9.21
C VAL A 86 -1.77 2.96 -8.60
N TYR A 87 -1.58 3.16 -7.30
CA TYR A 87 -0.61 2.44 -6.48
C TYR A 87 -1.34 1.64 -5.41
N VAL A 88 -0.96 0.37 -5.28
CA VAL A 88 -1.42 -0.50 -4.20
C VAL A 88 -0.23 -1.13 -3.49
N ALA A 89 -0.35 -1.28 -2.18
CA ALA A 89 0.67 -1.88 -1.35
C ALA A 89 0.04 -2.71 -0.23
N LEU A 90 0.65 -3.85 0.04
CA LEU A 90 0.35 -4.71 1.17
C LEU A 90 1.50 -4.67 2.16
N LEU A 91 1.20 -4.29 3.39
CA LEU A 91 2.15 -4.26 4.48
C LEU A 91 1.78 -5.28 5.54
N LYS A 92 2.80 -5.91 6.12
CA LYS A 92 2.68 -6.77 7.28
C LYS A 92 3.52 -6.20 8.40
N LYS A 93 2.99 -6.25 9.62
CA LYS A 93 3.75 -5.90 10.81
C LYS A 93 4.96 -6.82 10.91
N ALA A 94 6.15 -6.24 10.95
CA ALA A 94 7.42 -6.97 11.01
C ALA A 94 7.59 -7.69 12.36
N ASP A 95 7.13 -7.05 13.44
CA ASP A 95 7.21 -7.57 14.79
C ASP A 95 5.96 -7.14 15.58
N GLU A 96 5.40 -8.05 16.39
CA GLU A 96 4.17 -7.78 17.16
C GLU A 96 4.38 -6.73 18.27
N THR A 97 5.60 -6.65 18.81
CA THR A 97 6.01 -5.67 19.84
C THR A 97 6.38 -4.32 19.27
N GLY A 98 6.58 -4.24 17.94
CA GLY A 98 6.82 -2.99 17.23
C GLY A 98 5.69 -1.99 17.45
N ALA A 99 6.04 -0.71 17.63
CA ALA A 99 5.06 0.34 17.80
C ALA A 99 4.28 0.55 16.49
N ASP A 100 2.95 0.53 16.54
CA ASP A 100 2.10 0.66 15.34
C ASP A 100 2.29 2.02 14.62
N ASN A 101 2.79 3.04 15.33
CA ASN A 101 3.11 4.37 14.83
C ASN A 101 4.55 4.52 14.33
N ASP A 102 5.32 3.44 14.23
CA ASP A 102 6.67 3.46 13.66
C ASP A 102 6.65 2.77 12.29
N ALA A 103 7.12 3.47 11.26
CA ALA A 103 7.21 2.93 9.90
C ALA A 103 8.10 1.68 9.82
N ARG A 104 9.12 1.56 10.69
CA ARG A 104 10.02 0.40 10.74
C ARG A 104 9.32 -0.87 11.25
N SER A 105 8.21 -0.71 11.97
CA SER A 105 7.36 -1.82 12.40
C SER A 105 6.56 -2.41 11.25
N TRP A 106 6.47 -1.73 10.11
CA TRP A 106 5.72 -2.17 8.94
C TRP A 106 6.68 -2.61 7.84
N ARG A 107 6.54 -3.86 7.39
CA ARG A 107 7.29 -4.43 6.28
C ARG A 107 6.41 -4.48 5.05
N LEU A 108 6.89 -3.91 3.96
CA LEU A 108 6.27 -4.06 2.65
C LEU A 108 6.34 -5.53 2.24
N SER A 109 5.18 -6.17 2.11
CA SER A 109 5.06 -7.57 1.69
C SER A 109 4.89 -7.67 0.18
N ASP A 110 4.05 -6.81 -0.39
CA ASP A 110 3.84 -6.72 -1.84
C ASP A 110 3.43 -5.31 -2.26
N TYR A 111 3.61 -4.99 -3.54
CA TYR A 111 3.19 -3.72 -4.11
C TYR A 111 3.01 -3.80 -5.63
N ALA A 112 2.04 -3.05 -6.15
CA ALA A 112 1.87 -2.90 -7.58
C ALA A 112 1.75 -1.41 -7.94
N VAL A 113 2.56 -1.00 -8.91
CA VAL A 113 2.60 0.35 -9.47
C VAL A 113 1.88 0.31 -10.81
N GLY A 114 0.85 1.14 -10.96
CA GLY A 114 0.03 1.27 -12.16
C GLY A 114 -0.52 -0.05 -12.71
N PRO A 115 -1.14 -0.89 -11.87
CA PRO A 115 -1.61 -2.18 -12.34
C PRO A 115 -2.69 -2.00 -13.42
N THR A 116 -2.66 -2.89 -14.41
CA THR A 116 -3.63 -2.91 -15.52
C THR A 116 -4.96 -3.57 -15.11
N ASP A 117 -4.92 -4.38 -14.05
CA ASP A 117 -6.04 -5.12 -13.46
C ASP A 117 -5.95 -5.07 -11.92
N VAL A 118 -6.83 -5.75 -11.20
CA VAL A 118 -6.87 -5.83 -9.74
C VAL A 118 -5.75 -6.77 -9.25
N ALA A 119 -4.51 -6.28 -9.28
CA ALA A 119 -3.31 -7.08 -8.98
C ALA A 119 -3.32 -7.74 -7.59
N TRP A 120 -4.10 -7.20 -6.64
CA TRP A 120 -4.20 -7.72 -5.29
C TRP A 120 -5.22 -8.87 -5.10
N LEU A 121 -5.85 -9.35 -6.18
CA LEU A 121 -6.76 -10.51 -6.12
C LEU A 121 -6.06 -11.80 -5.68
N THR A 122 -4.78 -11.97 -6.04
CA THR A 122 -3.99 -13.17 -5.68
C THR A 122 -3.30 -13.04 -4.33
N TRP A 123 -3.12 -11.81 -3.83
CA TRP A 123 -2.37 -11.53 -2.60
C TRP A 123 -2.87 -12.25 -1.34
N PRO A 124 -4.19 -12.46 -1.12
CA PRO A 124 -4.64 -13.26 0.03
C PRO A 124 -4.09 -14.68 0.04
N ASP A 125 -3.95 -15.29 -1.14
CA ASP A 125 -3.46 -16.67 -1.30
C ASP A 125 -1.93 -16.68 -1.20
N GLU A 126 -1.26 -15.73 -1.87
CA GLU A 126 0.20 -15.65 -1.91
C GLU A 126 0.83 -15.25 -0.57
N HIS A 127 0.17 -14.39 0.19
CA HIS A 127 0.70 -13.81 1.44
C HIS A 127 -0.03 -14.28 2.68
N GLU A 128 -1.02 -15.18 2.55
CA GLU A 128 -1.92 -15.61 3.62
C GLU A 128 -2.60 -14.43 4.33
N ALA A 129 -2.91 -13.38 3.56
CA ALA A 129 -3.54 -12.16 4.05
C ALA A 129 -5.07 -12.34 4.13
N PRO A 130 -5.73 -11.72 5.13
CA PRO A 130 -7.17 -11.85 5.29
C PRO A 130 -7.92 -11.18 4.12
N ARG A 131 -8.74 -11.95 3.41
CA ARG A 131 -9.54 -11.50 2.24
C ARG A 131 -10.40 -10.26 2.52
N ALA A 132 -10.99 -10.22 3.72
CA ALA A 132 -11.80 -9.10 4.19
C ALA A 132 -11.05 -7.75 4.19
N LEU A 133 -9.71 -7.76 4.21
CA LEU A 133 -8.88 -6.54 4.14
C LEU A 133 -9.03 -5.83 2.78
N PHE A 134 -9.27 -6.61 1.73
CA PHE A 134 -9.36 -6.13 0.36
C PHE A 134 -10.81 -5.85 -0.07
N GLY A 135 -11.79 -6.14 0.80
CA GLY A 135 -13.21 -5.86 0.58
C GLY A 135 -14.00 -6.95 -0.15
N PHE A 136 -13.52 -8.20 -0.16
CA PHE A 136 -14.21 -9.36 -0.72
C PHE A 136 -14.32 -10.54 0.26
#